data_AF-A0A0K6FN23-F1
#
_entry.id   AF-A0A0K6FN23-F1
#
_cell.length_a   1.000
_cell.length_b   1.000
_cell.length_c   1.000
_cell.angle_alpha   90.00
_cell.angle_beta   90.00
_cell.angle_gamma   90.00
#
_symmetry.space_group_name_H-M   'P 1'
#
loop_
_entity.id
_entity.type
_entity.pdbx_description
1 polymer ?
#
loop_
_entity_poly.entity_id
_entity_poly.type
_entity_poly.pdbx_seq_one_letter_code
_entity_poly.pdbx_strand_id
1 'polypeptide(L)'
;MRNILVVIFNYTSRSRLSPDIVVWDWRSGNLLYRIVPPVVGHCEAAFLDGSHLVVFATAPTEYYDQQRSPTLLIHSIAPPSWSPDQTGPNFWLRTIPNHTPSLRLEFPELLESALIFKPDVRSRLLYSNGIGQQVLSQLAYTSAITLRLHLSMHQGKRNFIVFISGSKLREYLRQGRSGTMQWDEWGEGATRWLENVSYDASSTPGPRYLDISRSKSSRVATLSLFNFHMPSMRRQLSQISLETNAYKQARLATRMKLIDSDNPSIVDIFKRQIVSRLPYTVVTKGWDTPFCSSWVADGEYIVGVEPRLYISVYKLHNQADANVSHGVSIPSGSD
;
A
#
# COMPACT_ATOMS: atom_id res chain seq x y z
N MET A 1 -6.92 15.33 -14.99
CA MET A 1 -6.67 15.05 -13.56
C MET A 1 -7.04 16.29 -12.77
N ARG A 2 -7.65 16.15 -11.59
CA ARG A 2 -7.92 17.32 -10.74
C ARG A 2 -6.60 17.83 -10.14
N ASN A 3 -6.47 19.13 -9.93
CA ASN A 3 -5.28 19.77 -9.36
C ASN A 3 -5.26 19.60 -7.84
N ILE A 4 -5.42 18.37 -7.32
CA ILE A 4 -5.58 18.15 -5.88
C ILE A 4 -4.23 17.80 -5.25
N LEU A 5 -3.89 18.49 -4.16
CA LEU A 5 -2.78 18.18 -3.26
C LEU A 5 -3.35 17.77 -1.90
N VAL A 6 -2.88 16.64 -1.38
CA VAL A 6 -3.24 16.15 -0.04
C VAL A 6 -2.02 16.24 0.84
N VAL A 7 -2.15 16.92 1.98
CA VAL A 7 -1.08 17.09 2.96
C VAL A 7 -1.56 16.58 4.31
N ILE A 8 -0.73 15.76 4.96
CA ILE A 8 -1.01 15.19 6.29
C ILE A 8 -0.10 15.89 7.30
N PHE A 9 -0.69 16.71 8.16
CA PHE A 9 -0.02 17.32 9.30
C PHE A 9 -0.08 16.39 10.49
N ASN A 10 1.09 16.02 11.04
CA ASN A 10 1.16 15.20 12.24
C ASN A 10 1.52 16.09 13.43
N TYR A 11 0.52 16.53 14.19
CA TYR A 11 0.75 17.33 15.39
C TYR A 11 1.08 16.42 16.58
N THR A 12 2.20 16.69 17.25
CA THR A 12 2.57 16.06 18.51
C THR A 12 2.10 16.93 19.68
N SER A 13 1.11 16.48 20.44
CA SER A 13 0.66 17.15 21.66
C SER A 13 0.59 16.16 22.81
N ARG A 14 1.33 16.40 23.91
CA ARG A 14 1.28 15.58 25.13
C ARG A 14 1.36 14.07 24.83
N SER A 15 2.33 13.66 24.01
CA SER A 15 2.54 12.27 23.56
C SER A 15 1.49 11.69 22.61
N ARG A 16 0.48 12.47 22.21
CA ARG A 16 -0.56 12.07 21.25
C ARG A 16 -0.29 12.64 19.87
N LEU A 17 -0.35 11.78 18.85
CA LEU A 17 -0.28 12.17 17.44
C LEU A 17 -1.71 12.43 16.93
N SER A 18 -2.02 13.68 16.65
CA SER A 18 -3.31 14.07 16.05
C SER A 18 -3.07 14.41 14.57
N PRO A 19 -3.33 13.48 13.65
CA PRO A 19 -3.23 13.77 12.22
C PRO A 19 -4.33 14.76 11.81
N ASP A 20 -3.98 15.71 10.96
CA ASP A 20 -4.90 16.62 10.29
C ASP A 20 -4.59 16.59 8.80
N ILE A 21 -5.55 16.14 8.00
CA ILE A 21 -5.39 15.96 6.56
C ILE A 21 -6.06 17.11 5.86
N VAL A 22 -5.31 17.79 5.00
CA VAL A 22 -5.75 18.98 4.30
C VAL A 22 -5.71 18.71 2.81
N VAL A 23 -6.80 19.02 2.12
CA VAL A 23 -6.99 18.77 0.69
C VAL A 23 -7.10 20.11 -0.02
N TRP A 24 -6.12 20.44 -0.85
CA TRP A 24 -6.04 21.70 -1.59
C TRP A 24 -6.26 21.50 -3.09
N ASP A 25 -6.81 22.51 -3.75
CA ASP A 25 -6.52 22.73 -5.16
C ASP A 25 -5.18 23.47 -5.25
N TRP A 26 -4.12 22.77 -5.64
CA TRP A 26 -2.77 23.36 -5.65
C TRP A 26 -2.60 24.44 -6.72
N ARG A 27 -3.46 24.45 -7.75
CA ARG A 27 -3.38 25.43 -8.83
C ARG A 27 -4.01 26.75 -8.42
N SER A 28 -5.16 26.70 -7.73
CA SER A 28 -5.81 27.92 -7.22
C SER A 28 -5.30 28.33 -5.84
N GLY A 29 -4.66 27.43 -5.10
CA GLY A 29 -4.30 27.63 -3.70
C GLY A 29 -5.47 27.46 -2.73
N ASN A 30 -6.67 27.11 -3.23
CA ASN A 30 -7.86 27.02 -2.39
C ASN A 30 -7.84 25.75 -1.55
N LEU A 31 -8.17 25.89 -0.28
CA LEU A 31 -8.46 24.76 0.60
C LEU A 31 -9.86 24.22 0.32
N LEU A 32 -9.92 22.93 -0.03
CA LEU A 32 -11.15 22.21 -0.37
C LEU A 32 -11.73 21.53 0.87
N TYR A 33 -10.92 20.76 1.60
CA TYR A 33 -11.37 20.02 2.77
C TYR A 33 -10.31 19.96 3.85
N ARG A 34 -10.79 19.90 5.08
CA ARG A 34 -10.03 19.48 6.25
C ARG A 34 -10.64 18.19 6.77
N ILE A 35 -9.84 17.14 6.86
CA ILE A 35 -10.23 15.84 7.40
C ILE A 35 -9.40 15.65 8.67
N VAL A 36 -10.10 15.70 9.80
CA VAL A 36 -9.59 15.31 11.10
C VAL A 36 -10.13 13.91 11.33
N PRO A 37 -9.32 12.85 11.17
CA PRO A 37 -9.72 11.51 11.54
C PRO A 37 -10.25 11.56 12.97
N PRO A 38 -11.29 10.78 13.32
CA PRO A 38 -11.91 10.83 14.65
C PRO A 38 -10.95 10.43 15.77
N VAL A 39 -9.68 10.20 15.45
CA VAL A 39 -8.79 9.45 16.28
C VAL A 39 -7.33 9.87 16.25
N VAL A 40 -6.72 9.78 17.44
CA VAL A 40 -5.29 9.97 17.70
C VAL A 40 -4.53 8.71 17.28
N GLY A 41 -3.57 8.84 16.36
CA GLY A 41 -2.76 7.70 15.98
C GLY A 41 -2.08 7.80 14.62
N HIS A 42 -1.84 6.64 14.02
CA HIS A 42 -1.29 6.54 12.68
C HIS A 42 -2.39 6.78 11.65
N CYS A 43 -2.04 7.54 10.61
CA CYS A 43 -2.97 7.85 9.54
C CYS A 43 -2.25 7.86 8.19
N GLU A 44 -2.87 7.24 7.21
CA GLU A 44 -2.41 7.22 5.83
C GLU A 44 -3.57 7.59 4.91
N ALA A 45 -3.28 8.22 3.77
CA ALA A 45 -4.29 8.61 2.79
C ALA A 45 -3.92 8.18 1.37
N ALA A 46 -4.95 7.84 0.59
CA ALA A 46 -4.90 7.40 -0.80
C ALA A 46 -5.97 8.07 -1.63
N PHE A 47 -5.70 8.29 -2.91
CA PHE A 47 -6.78 8.45 -3.87
C PHE A 47 -7.29 7.07 -4.30
N LEU A 48 -8.58 6.82 -4.09
CA LEU A 48 -9.24 5.66 -4.67
C LEU A 48 -9.54 5.89 -6.16
N ASP A 49 -9.91 7.13 -6.48
CA ASP A 49 -10.12 7.68 -7.81
C ASP A 49 -10.02 9.22 -7.76
N GLY A 50 -10.38 9.91 -8.84
CA GLY A 50 -10.33 11.37 -8.89
C GLY A 50 -11.37 12.11 -8.04
N SER A 51 -12.27 11.39 -7.37
CA SER A 51 -13.38 11.91 -6.58
C SER A 51 -13.44 11.37 -5.14
N HIS A 52 -12.61 10.39 -4.79
CA HIS A 52 -12.63 9.77 -3.47
C HIS A 52 -11.22 9.65 -2.87
N LEU A 53 -11.11 10.10 -1.62
CA LEU A 53 -9.94 9.93 -0.78
C LEU A 53 -10.22 8.83 0.26
N VAL A 54 -9.37 7.81 0.33
CA VAL A 54 -9.41 6.78 1.36
C VAL A 54 -8.40 7.14 2.42
N VAL A 55 -8.83 7.17 3.66
CA VAL A 55 -8.02 7.46 4.85
C VAL A 55 -8.04 6.22 5.73
N PHE A 56 -6.87 5.64 5.96
CA PHE A 56 -6.68 4.64 6.99
C PHE A 56 -6.41 5.35 8.32
N ALA A 57 -7.12 4.94 9.37
CA ALA A 57 -6.93 5.46 10.71
C ALA A 57 -7.03 4.33 11.73
N THR A 58 -6.34 4.48 12.85
CA THR A 58 -6.36 3.53 13.97
C THR A 58 -6.85 4.21 15.23
N ALA A 59 -7.76 3.56 15.98
CA ALA A 59 -8.26 4.10 17.23
C ALA A 59 -7.54 3.67 18.51
N PRO A 60 -7.14 4.59 19.44
CA PRO A 60 -6.71 4.20 20.76
C PRO A 60 -7.93 3.72 21.54
N THR A 61 -7.68 2.82 22.48
CA THR A 61 -8.67 2.47 23.49
C THR A 61 -8.76 3.52 24.59
N GLU A 62 -9.90 3.54 25.29
CA GLU A 62 -10.12 4.41 26.46
C GLU A 62 -9.06 4.22 27.55
N TYR A 63 -8.47 3.02 27.61
CA TYR A 63 -7.39 2.66 28.52
C TYR A 63 -6.09 2.50 27.72
N TYR A 64 -5.15 3.44 27.92
CA TYR A 64 -3.78 3.47 27.36
C TYR A 64 -3.65 3.76 25.85
N ASP A 65 -2.45 4.20 25.41
CA ASP A 65 -2.04 4.48 24.02
C ASP A 65 -2.09 3.24 23.08
N GLN A 66 -2.88 2.23 23.41
CA GLN A 66 -3.04 1.00 22.66
C GLN A 66 -4.03 1.23 21.52
N GLN A 67 -3.52 1.23 20.29
CA GLN A 67 -4.34 1.27 19.08
C GLN A 67 -4.99 -0.10 18.84
N ARG A 68 -6.32 -0.17 18.86
CA ARG A 68 -7.04 -1.45 18.70
C ARG A 68 -7.97 -1.56 17.50
N SER A 69 -8.49 -0.45 16.98
CA SER A 69 -9.51 -0.56 15.93
C SER A 69 -9.04 0.14 14.66
N PRO A 70 -8.45 -0.60 13.70
CA PRO A 70 -8.20 -0.07 12.38
C PRO A 70 -9.54 0.24 11.70
N THR A 71 -9.57 1.29 10.90
CA THR A 71 -10.76 1.72 10.16
C THR A 71 -10.33 2.35 8.84
N LEU A 72 -11.09 2.10 7.78
CA LEU A 72 -10.95 2.82 6.51
C LEU A 72 -12.11 3.79 6.35
N LEU A 73 -11.77 5.05 6.11
CA LEU A 73 -12.70 6.14 5.91
C LEU A 73 -12.62 6.56 4.44
N ILE A 74 -13.73 6.59 3.73
CA ILE A 74 -13.79 7.08 2.35
C ILE A 74 -14.48 8.43 2.37
N HIS A 75 -13.80 9.44 1.85
CA HIS A 75 -14.27 10.82 1.74
C HIS A 75 -14.54 11.18 0.29
N SER A 76 -15.67 11.82 0.02
CA SER A 76 -15.98 12.38 -1.30
C SER A 76 -15.36 13.77 -1.42
N ILE A 77 -14.44 13.94 -2.36
CA ILE A 77 -13.67 15.18 -2.56
C ILE A 77 -14.16 15.95 -3.80
N ALA A 78 -15.47 15.95 -4.04
CA ALA A 78 -16.10 16.68 -5.14
C ALA A 78 -16.19 18.19 -4.84
N PRO A 79 -15.64 19.09 -5.69
CA PRO A 79 -15.41 20.49 -5.38
C PRO A 79 -16.50 21.10 -4.50
N PRO A 80 -16.14 21.73 -3.37
CA PRO A 80 -17.13 22.27 -2.46
C PRO A 80 -18.02 23.25 -3.20
N SER A 81 -19.34 23.20 -2.94
CA SER A 81 -20.29 24.18 -3.45
C SER A 81 -20.09 25.58 -2.86
N TRP A 82 -19.25 25.69 -1.83
CA TRP A 82 -18.90 26.91 -1.13
C TRP A 82 -17.46 27.30 -1.51
N SER A 83 -17.26 28.57 -1.87
CA SER A 83 -15.94 29.19 -2.07
C SER A 83 -15.62 30.10 -0.88
N PRO A 84 -15.19 29.54 0.24
CA PRO A 84 -14.81 30.36 1.37
C PRO A 84 -13.54 31.14 0.99
N ASP A 85 -13.52 32.44 1.28
CA ASP A 85 -12.30 33.26 1.24
C ASP A 85 -11.33 32.75 2.32
N GLN A 86 -10.66 31.63 2.05
CA GLN A 86 -9.77 30.92 2.97
C GLN A 86 -8.31 31.31 2.78
N THR A 87 -8.07 32.51 2.26
CA THR A 87 -6.73 33.06 2.06
C THR A 87 -6.60 34.37 2.81
N GLY A 88 -5.49 34.58 3.52
CA GLY A 88 -5.20 35.84 4.20
C GLY A 88 -4.53 35.67 5.56
N PRO A 89 -4.14 36.79 6.21
CA PRO A 89 -3.40 36.77 7.47
C PRO A 89 -4.20 36.18 8.65
N ASN A 90 -5.53 36.14 8.53
CA ASN A 90 -6.43 35.59 9.54
C ASN A 90 -6.86 34.14 9.24
N PHE A 91 -6.24 33.48 8.25
CA PHE A 91 -6.55 32.09 7.94
C PHE A 91 -6.12 31.15 9.08
N TRP A 92 -7.08 30.44 9.65
CA TRP A 92 -6.86 29.50 10.75
C TRP A 92 -7.46 28.15 10.36
N LEU A 93 -6.62 27.14 10.13
CA LEU A 93 -7.06 25.81 9.73
C LEU A 93 -8.14 25.21 10.66
N ARG A 94 -8.09 25.56 11.96
CA ARG A 94 -9.04 25.09 12.97
C ARG A 94 -10.47 25.57 12.78
N THR A 95 -10.69 26.68 12.07
CA THR A 95 -12.04 27.20 11.79
C THR A 95 -12.72 26.46 10.64
N ILE A 96 -11.95 25.67 9.87
CA ILE A 96 -12.49 24.88 8.78
C ILE A 96 -13.23 23.65 9.35
N PRO A 97 -14.52 23.45 8.99
CA PRO A 97 -15.28 22.30 9.44
C PRO A 97 -14.61 20.98 9.05
N ASN A 98 -14.73 19.98 9.94
CA ASN A 98 -14.26 18.64 9.65
C ASN A 98 -15.13 18.01 8.56
N HIS A 99 -14.50 17.51 7.50
CA HIS A 99 -15.17 16.80 6.43
C HIS A 99 -15.47 15.37 6.85
N THR A 100 -16.75 15.01 6.87
CA THR A 100 -17.19 13.67 7.27
C THR A 100 -16.95 12.64 6.17
N PRO A 101 -16.65 11.38 6.52
CA PRO A 101 -16.54 10.31 5.53
C PRO A 101 -17.92 9.95 4.99
N SER A 102 -18.00 9.66 3.69
CA SER A 102 -19.22 9.13 3.05
C SER A 102 -19.40 7.65 3.39
N LEU A 103 -18.31 6.91 3.55
CA LEU A 103 -18.32 5.49 3.90
C LEU A 103 -17.24 5.18 4.93
N ARG A 104 -17.58 4.39 5.95
CA ARG A 104 -16.69 3.91 7.01
C ARG A 104 -16.69 2.39 6.97
N LEU A 105 -15.52 1.79 6.79
CA LEU A 105 -15.35 0.34 6.75
C LEU A 105 -14.64 -0.10 8.02
N GLU A 106 -15.36 -0.85 8.86
CA GLU A 106 -14.85 -1.31 10.14
C GLU A 106 -14.17 -2.66 10.01
N PHE A 107 -13.01 -2.79 10.65
CA PHE A 107 -12.37 -4.06 10.88
C PHE A 107 -12.97 -4.72 12.13
N PRO A 108 -12.87 -6.05 12.26
CA PRO A 108 -13.31 -6.73 13.47
C PRO A 108 -12.53 -6.27 14.69
N GLU A 109 -13.10 -6.50 15.86
CA GLU A 109 -12.43 -6.18 17.12
C GLU A 109 -11.18 -7.06 17.29
N LEU A 110 -10.04 -6.44 17.60
CA LEU A 110 -8.81 -7.16 17.92
C LEU A 110 -8.95 -7.94 19.24
N LEU A 111 -8.18 -9.02 19.37
CA LEU A 111 -7.98 -9.65 20.68
C LEU A 111 -7.40 -8.61 21.66
N GLU A 112 -7.72 -8.72 22.96
CA GLU A 112 -7.16 -7.80 23.97
C GLU A 112 -5.63 -7.82 24.02
N SER A 113 -5.07 -8.95 23.61
CA SER A 113 -3.65 -9.23 23.55
C SER A 113 -3.00 -8.66 22.27
N ALA A 114 -3.80 -8.39 21.24
CA ALA A 114 -3.37 -7.85 19.96
C ALA A 114 -3.22 -6.32 20.02
N LEU A 115 -1.99 -5.84 19.83
CA LEU A 115 -1.67 -4.42 19.76
C LEU A 115 -1.11 -4.07 18.39
N ILE A 116 -1.75 -3.13 17.68
CA ILE A 116 -1.19 -2.55 16.45
C ILE A 116 -0.13 -1.54 16.87
N PHE A 117 1.11 -1.78 16.42
CA PHE A 117 2.22 -0.86 16.61
C PHE A 117 2.48 -0.07 15.33
N LYS A 118 2.86 1.20 15.50
CA LYS A 118 3.38 2.01 14.40
C LYS A 118 4.71 1.41 13.96
N PRO A 119 4.90 0.96 12.71
CA PRO A 119 6.23 0.53 12.27
C PRO A 119 7.21 1.64 12.60
N ASP A 120 8.23 1.33 13.41
CA ASP A 120 9.10 2.33 14.01
C ASP A 120 9.74 3.17 12.90
N VAL A 121 9.28 4.40 12.76
CA VAL A 121 9.78 5.34 11.73
C VAL A 121 11.29 5.58 11.95
N ARG A 122 11.82 5.33 13.16
CA ARG A 122 13.26 5.41 13.43
C ARG A 122 14.08 4.36 12.68
N SER A 123 13.50 3.23 12.28
CA SER A 123 14.22 2.23 11.45
C SER A 123 14.46 2.67 9.99
N ARG A 124 13.90 3.81 9.56
CA ARG A 124 14.14 4.41 8.23
C ARG A 124 14.84 5.77 8.25
N LEU A 125 15.17 6.30 9.44
CA LEU A 125 16.07 7.44 9.60
C LEU A 125 17.53 6.93 9.68
N LEU A 126 17.96 6.15 8.70
CA LEU A 126 19.40 6.02 8.44
C LEU A 126 19.82 7.30 7.73
N TYR A 127 20.57 8.12 8.47
CA TYR A 127 21.32 9.30 8.04
C TYR A 127 21.65 9.31 6.54
N SER A 128 20.81 9.97 5.74
CA SER A 128 21.23 10.49 4.45
C SER A 128 20.94 11.98 4.47
N ASN A 129 21.97 12.82 4.33
CA ASN A 129 21.86 14.28 4.25
C ASN A 129 21.20 14.76 2.93
N GLY A 130 20.55 13.88 2.19
CA GLY A 130 19.69 14.21 1.06
C GLY A 130 18.24 14.30 1.53
N ILE A 131 17.45 15.11 0.83
CA ILE A 131 15.98 15.20 0.96
C ILE A 131 15.43 13.79 1.18
N GLY A 132 15.11 13.47 2.43
CA GLY A 132 14.68 12.14 2.83
C GLY A 132 13.38 11.87 2.09
N GLN A 133 13.46 11.04 1.05
CA GLN A 133 12.34 10.53 0.30
C GLN A 133 11.52 9.72 1.30
N GLN A 134 10.61 10.38 2.03
CA GLN A 134 9.54 9.72 2.74
C GLN A 134 8.87 8.87 1.68
N VAL A 135 9.12 7.55 1.75
CA VAL A 135 8.57 6.56 0.83
C VAL A 135 7.10 6.91 0.71
N LEU A 136 6.75 7.43 -0.47
CA LEU A 136 5.46 8.01 -0.78
C LEU A 136 4.38 7.11 -0.19
N SER A 137 3.35 7.73 0.40
CA SER A 137 2.14 7.03 0.79
C SER A 137 1.83 5.98 -0.27
N GLN A 138 1.71 4.72 0.15
CA GLN A 138 1.69 3.51 -0.69
C GLN A 138 0.40 3.38 -1.53
N LEU A 139 -0.19 4.54 -1.79
CA LEU A 139 -1.57 4.91 -1.96
C LEU A 139 -1.66 6.09 -2.96
N ALA A 140 -0.53 6.58 -3.49
CA ALA A 140 -0.40 7.74 -4.36
C ALA A 140 -0.59 7.46 -5.87
N TYR A 141 -1.46 6.53 -6.27
CA TYR A 141 -1.77 6.31 -7.68
C TYR A 141 -3.19 6.79 -8.02
N THR A 142 -3.34 7.49 -9.15
CA THR A 142 -4.55 8.21 -9.57
C THR A 142 -5.75 7.32 -9.91
N SER A 143 -5.60 6.01 -9.76
CA SER A 143 -6.67 5.01 -9.72
C SER A 143 -6.12 3.77 -9.01
N ALA A 144 -6.03 3.81 -7.69
CA ALA A 144 -5.57 2.65 -6.93
C ALA A 144 -6.50 1.46 -7.22
N ILE A 145 -5.98 0.48 -7.98
CA ILE A 145 -6.65 -0.80 -8.21
C ILE A 145 -6.64 -1.60 -6.91
N THR A 146 -5.57 -1.46 -6.13
CA THR A 146 -5.36 -2.13 -4.85
C THR A 146 -4.74 -1.13 -3.87
N LEU A 147 -5.33 -0.98 -2.69
CA LEU A 147 -4.74 -0.26 -1.56
C LEU A 147 -3.91 -1.23 -0.74
N ARG A 148 -2.85 -0.75 -0.11
CA ARG A 148 -2.01 -1.56 0.77
C ARG A 148 -1.99 -0.93 2.16
N LEU A 149 -2.16 -1.76 3.19
CA LEU A 149 -1.99 -1.39 4.59
C LEU A 149 -0.93 -2.30 5.21
N HIS A 150 -0.10 -1.73 6.08
CA HIS A 150 0.85 -2.49 6.88
C HIS A 150 0.41 -2.47 8.34
N LEU A 151 0.25 -3.65 8.94
CA LEU A 151 -0.14 -3.81 10.34
C LEU A 151 0.93 -4.63 11.05
N SER A 152 1.60 -4.04 12.03
CA SER A 152 2.57 -4.73 12.88
C SER A 152 1.95 -5.02 14.23
N MET A 153 2.03 -6.28 14.67
CA MET A 153 1.49 -6.72 15.95
C MET A 153 2.62 -6.95 16.96
N HIS A 154 2.48 -6.37 18.16
CA HIS A 154 3.49 -6.54 19.21
C HIS A 154 3.57 -8.00 19.67
N GLN A 155 2.42 -8.63 19.93
CA GLN A 155 2.38 -10.03 20.33
C GLN A 155 2.68 -10.95 19.16
N GLY A 156 3.66 -11.83 19.35
CA GLY A 156 4.13 -12.76 18.33
C GLY A 156 4.98 -12.12 17.23
N LYS A 157 5.26 -10.80 17.29
CA LYS A 157 6.02 -10.06 16.25
C LYS A 157 5.51 -10.33 14.83
N ARG A 158 4.20 -10.48 14.69
CA ARG A 158 3.54 -10.78 13.41
C ARG A 158 3.38 -9.49 12.62
N ASN A 159 3.74 -9.52 11.35
CA ASN A 159 3.54 -8.39 10.44
C ASN A 159 2.59 -8.83 9.35
N PHE A 160 1.56 -8.03 9.13
CA PHE A 160 0.57 -8.26 8.12
C PHE A 160 0.62 -7.17 7.07
N ILE A 161 0.50 -7.60 5.82
CA ILE A 161 0.20 -6.71 4.71
C ILE A 161 -1.22 -7.03 4.26
N VAL A 162 -2.07 -6.01 4.31
CA VAL A 162 -3.46 -6.10 3.86
C VAL A 162 -3.58 -5.42 2.52
N PHE A 163 -3.95 -6.18 1.51
CA PHE A 163 -4.31 -5.66 0.20
C PHE A 163 -5.82 -5.50 0.13
N ILE A 164 -6.30 -4.35 -0.32
CA ILE A 164 -7.72 -4.04 -0.42
C ILE A 164 -8.05 -3.69 -1.86
N SER A 165 -9.05 -4.33 -2.43
CA SER A 165 -9.50 -4.11 -3.80
C SER A 165 -10.18 -2.75 -3.94
N GLY A 166 -9.51 -1.80 -4.60
CA GLY A 166 -10.10 -0.51 -4.94
C GLY A 166 -11.30 -0.64 -5.87
N SER A 167 -11.35 -1.66 -6.74
CA SER A 167 -12.54 -1.94 -7.55
C SER A 167 -13.75 -2.33 -6.71
N LYS A 168 -13.56 -3.13 -5.65
CA LYS A 168 -14.65 -3.49 -4.73
C LYS A 168 -15.12 -2.28 -3.93
N LEU A 169 -14.20 -1.44 -3.46
CA LEU A 169 -14.58 -0.19 -2.78
C LEU A 169 -15.40 0.73 -3.69
N ARG A 170 -14.99 0.89 -4.96
CA ARG A 170 -15.76 1.65 -5.95
C ARG A 170 -17.11 1.03 -6.27
N GLU A 171 -17.20 -0.30 -6.26
CA GLU A 171 -18.47 -1.00 -6.43
C GLU A 171 -19.45 -0.64 -5.30
N TYR A 172 -19.01 -0.62 -4.03
CA TYR A 172 -19.84 -0.18 -2.91
C TYR A 172 -20.30 1.28 -3.07
N LEU A 173 -19.41 2.18 -3.47
CA LEU A 173 -19.76 3.59 -3.72
C LEU A 173 -20.76 3.74 -4.88
N ARG A 174 -20.59 2.99 -5.98
CA ARG A 174 -21.53 3.00 -7.12
C ARG A 174 -22.90 2.45 -6.77
N GLN A 175 -22.98 1.55 -5.81
CA GLN A 175 -24.24 1.05 -5.25
C GLN A 175 -24.90 2.06 -4.30
N GLY A 176 -24.32 3.24 -4.10
CA GLY A 176 -24.83 4.27 -3.20
C GLY A 176 -24.69 3.90 -1.72
N ARG A 177 -23.77 2.97 -1.38
CA ARG A 177 -23.50 2.64 0.02
C ARG A 177 -22.91 3.85 0.74
N SER A 178 -23.47 4.16 1.90
CA SER A 178 -23.03 5.23 2.78
C SER A 178 -23.12 4.79 4.25
N GLY A 179 -22.43 5.50 5.14
CA GLY A 179 -22.43 5.19 6.57
C GLY A 179 -21.39 4.15 6.95
N THR A 180 -21.69 3.30 7.93
CA THR A 180 -20.74 2.31 8.46
C THR A 180 -21.06 0.92 7.91
N MET A 181 -20.05 0.24 7.34
CA MET A 181 -20.13 -1.16 6.94
C MET A 181 -19.27 -2.02 7.87
N GLN A 182 -19.87 -3.10 8.35
CA GLN A 182 -19.19 -4.10 9.16
C GLN A 182 -18.36 -5.03 8.28
N TRP A 183 -17.29 -5.62 8.84
CA TRP A 183 -16.37 -6.50 8.11
C TRP A 183 -17.06 -7.58 7.27
N ASP A 184 -18.12 -8.20 7.78
CA ASP A 184 -18.81 -9.30 7.06
C ASP A 184 -19.48 -8.83 5.77
N GLU A 185 -19.75 -7.53 5.63
CA GLU A 185 -20.36 -6.94 4.46
C GLU A 185 -19.32 -6.56 3.39
N TRP A 186 -18.08 -6.26 3.77
CA TRP A 186 -17.10 -5.67 2.85
C TRP A 186 -15.77 -6.43 2.77
N GLY A 187 -15.33 -7.05 3.86
CA GLY A 187 -13.94 -7.46 4.10
C GLY A 187 -13.51 -8.72 3.38
N GLU A 188 -14.29 -9.79 3.46
CA GLU A 188 -13.88 -11.13 2.98
C GLU A 188 -13.51 -11.11 1.49
N GLY A 189 -14.39 -10.60 0.63
CA GLY A 189 -14.15 -10.55 -0.81
C GLY A 189 -13.27 -9.39 -1.27
N ALA A 190 -13.10 -8.35 -0.46
CA ALA A 190 -12.35 -7.16 -0.85
C ALA A 190 -10.91 -7.16 -0.35
N THR A 191 -10.52 -8.04 0.57
CA THR A 191 -9.18 -8.02 1.18
C THR A 191 -8.37 -9.28 0.92
N ARG A 192 -7.04 -9.14 0.88
CA ARG A 192 -6.05 -10.24 1.00
C ARG A 192 -5.07 -9.93 2.13
N TRP A 193 -4.97 -10.82 3.11
CA TRP A 193 -3.97 -10.73 4.17
C TRP A 193 -2.78 -11.64 3.86
N LEU A 194 -1.57 -11.08 3.93
CA LEU A 194 -0.31 -11.82 3.89
C LEU A 194 0.42 -11.60 5.21
N GLU A 195 0.96 -12.66 5.80
CA GLU A 195 1.67 -12.63 7.07
C GLU A 195 3.17 -12.84 6.89
N ASN A 196 3.98 -12.26 7.78
CA ASN A 196 5.43 -12.44 7.88
C ASN A 196 6.18 -12.05 6.61
N VAL A 197 5.67 -11.02 5.93
CA VAL A 197 6.31 -10.45 4.76
C VAL A 197 7.50 -9.59 5.19
N SER A 198 8.59 -9.62 4.42
CA SER A 198 9.83 -8.93 4.77
C SER A 198 9.62 -7.41 4.84
N TYR A 199 10.27 -6.75 5.81
CA TYR A 199 10.30 -5.29 5.89
C TYR A 199 11.02 -4.62 4.69
N ASP A 200 11.87 -5.40 3.99
CA ASP A 200 12.61 -4.96 2.79
C ASP A 200 11.74 -4.90 1.54
N ALA A 201 10.42 -5.01 1.71
CA ALA A 201 9.48 -4.86 0.62
C ALA A 201 9.49 -3.44 0.07
N SER A 202 9.99 -3.31 -1.16
CA SER A 202 9.90 -2.07 -1.90
C SER A 202 8.45 -1.78 -2.27
N SER A 203 8.01 -0.55 -2.04
CA SER A 203 6.72 -0.08 -2.53
C SER A 203 6.78 0.14 -4.03
N THR A 204 6.27 -0.82 -4.81
CA THR A 204 6.03 -0.58 -6.23
C THR A 204 4.69 0.13 -6.39
N PRO A 205 4.62 1.28 -7.06
CA PRO A 205 3.34 1.93 -7.30
C PRO A 205 2.39 1.01 -8.10
N GLY A 206 1.11 0.98 -7.73
CA GLY A 206 0.07 0.26 -8.46
C GLY A 206 -0.37 -1.09 -7.85
N PRO A 207 -0.98 -2.00 -8.63
CA PRO A 207 -1.61 -3.23 -8.15
C PRO A 207 -0.61 -4.37 -7.87
N ARG A 208 0.67 -4.08 -7.98
CA ARG A 208 1.74 -5.07 -7.83
C ARG A 208 2.52 -4.80 -6.57
N TYR A 209 3.06 -5.86 -6.03
CA TYR A 209 3.81 -5.82 -4.81
C TYR A 209 5.00 -6.76 -4.93
N LEU A 210 6.17 -6.25 -4.59
CA LEU A 210 7.43 -6.99 -4.67
C LEU A 210 7.90 -7.32 -3.26
N ASP A 211 8.04 -8.60 -2.97
CA ASP A 211 8.66 -9.11 -1.76
C ASP A 211 10.01 -9.73 -2.10
N ILE A 212 10.99 -9.48 -1.24
CA ILE A 212 12.33 -10.03 -1.33
C ILE A 212 12.61 -10.71 -0.02
N SER A 213 12.52 -12.04 -0.04
CA SER A 213 12.86 -12.85 1.11
C SER A 213 14.26 -13.42 0.94
N ARG A 214 15.07 -13.29 1.98
CA ARG A 214 16.39 -13.92 2.05
C ARG A 214 16.34 -14.97 3.13
N SER A 215 16.61 -16.21 2.76
CA SER A 215 16.83 -17.24 3.77
C SER A 215 18.13 -16.94 4.49
N LYS A 216 18.15 -17.04 5.82
CA LYS A 216 19.38 -16.92 6.62
C LYS A 216 20.46 -17.93 6.20
N SER A 217 20.05 -19.07 5.64
CA SER A 217 20.95 -20.14 5.22
C SER A 217 21.34 -20.11 3.74
N SER A 218 20.68 -19.28 2.92
CA SER A 218 20.91 -19.25 1.47
C SER A 218 21.53 -17.92 1.05
N ARG A 219 22.52 -17.99 0.16
CA ARG A 219 23.00 -16.80 -0.57
C ARG A 219 21.99 -16.33 -1.62
N VAL A 220 21.09 -17.21 -2.03
CA VAL A 220 20.04 -16.96 -3.02
C VAL A 220 18.87 -16.27 -2.34
N ALA A 221 18.57 -15.05 -2.76
CA ALA A 221 17.34 -14.37 -2.40
C ALA A 221 16.18 -14.95 -3.22
N THR A 222 14.96 -14.81 -2.72
CA THR A 222 13.74 -15.15 -3.45
C THR A 222 12.96 -13.87 -3.71
N LEU A 223 12.76 -13.59 -4.99
CA LEU A 223 11.98 -12.45 -5.47
C LEU A 223 10.56 -12.92 -5.76
N SER A 224 9.57 -12.37 -5.05
CA SER A 224 8.16 -12.70 -5.25
C SER A 224 7.38 -11.46 -5.66
N LEU A 225 6.85 -11.48 -6.88
CA LEU A 225 5.97 -10.44 -7.40
C LEU A 225 4.52 -10.87 -7.29
N PHE A 226 3.78 -10.20 -6.42
CA PHE A 226 2.35 -10.35 -6.22
C PHE A 226 1.62 -9.37 -7.15
N ASN A 227 0.57 -9.83 -7.81
CA ASN A 227 -0.23 -9.03 -8.74
C ASN A 227 -1.72 -9.25 -8.46
N PHE A 228 -2.40 -8.17 -8.09
CA PHE A 228 -3.83 -8.15 -7.76
C PHE A 228 -4.69 -7.65 -8.93
N HIS A 229 -4.11 -7.37 -10.09
CA HIS A 229 -4.84 -6.87 -11.25
C HIS A 229 -5.46 -8.01 -12.07
N MET A 230 -6.74 -8.29 -11.84
CA MET A 230 -7.51 -9.36 -12.50
C MET A 230 -7.35 -9.42 -14.04
N PRO A 231 -7.44 -8.33 -14.80
CA PRO A 231 -7.24 -8.38 -16.25
C PRO A 231 -5.85 -8.87 -16.65
N SER A 232 -4.80 -8.45 -15.94
CA SER A 232 -3.44 -8.95 -16.18
C SER A 232 -3.33 -10.44 -15.85
N MET A 233 -3.95 -10.88 -14.76
CA MET A 233 -3.96 -12.30 -14.38
C MET A 233 -4.65 -13.16 -15.45
N ARG A 234 -5.80 -12.73 -15.96
CA ARG A 234 -6.52 -13.46 -17.02
C ARG A 234 -5.70 -13.57 -18.30
N ARG A 235 -5.05 -12.49 -18.73
CA ARG A 235 -4.16 -12.50 -19.90
C ARG A 235 -3.00 -13.48 -19.69
N GLN A 236 -2.34 -13.42 -18.53
CA GLN A 236 -1.24 -14.34 -18.23
C GLN A 236 -1.71 -15.79 -18.26
N LEU A 237 -2.82 -16.12 -17.58
CA LEU A 237 -3.36 -17.49 -17.55
C LEU A 237 -3.72 -18.00 -18.95
N SER A 238 -4.30 -17.15 -19.81
CA SER A 238 -4.61 -17.52 -21.20
C SER A 238 -3.36 -17.83 -22.03
N GLN A 239 -2.24 -17.14 -21.77
CA GLN A 239 -0.97 -17.43 -22.43
C GLN A 239 -0.40 -18.78 -21.96
N ILE A 240 -0.51 -19.11 -20.67
CA ILE A 240 -0.07 -20.42 -20.14
C ILE A 240 -0.81 -21.58 -20.83
N SER A 241 -2.10 -21.44 -21.05
CA SER A 241 -2.91 -22.51 -21.66
C SER A 241 -2.55 -22.80 -23.12
N LEU A 242 -1.86 -21.88 -23.81
CA LEU A 242 -1.54 -21.99 -25.24
C LEU A 242 -0.13 -22.56 -25.50
N GLU A 243 0.76 -22.61 -24.52
CA GLU A 243 2.16 -23.00 -24.72
C GLU A 243 2.41 -24.52 -24.47
N THR A 244 2.85 -25.22 -25.51
CA THR A 244 3.18 -26.67 -25.54
C THR A 244 4.41 -27.08 -24.72
N ASN A 245 4.51 -28.40 -24.46
CA ASN A 245 5.37 -29.08 -23.46
C ASN A 245 6.88 -28.71 -23.39
N ALA A 246 7.53 -28.21 -24.44
CA ALA A 246 8.95 -27.82 -24.38
C ALA A 246 9.18 -26.53 -23.55
N TYR A 247 8.19 -25.64 -23.51
CA TYR A 247 8.24 -24.38 -22.77
C TYR A 247 8.01 -24.56 -21.26
N LYS A 248 7.36 -25.67 -20.86
CA LYS A 248 7.12 -26.02 -19.45
C LYS A 248 8.42 -26.26 -18.66
N GLN A 249 9.50 -26.69 -19.32
CA GLN A 249 10.76 -27.01 -18.63
C GLN A 249 11.63 -25.79 -18.35
N ALA A 250 11.73 -24.81 -19.27
CA ALA A 250 12.43 -23.55 -19.01
C ALA A 250 11.74 -22.70 -17.92
N ARG A 251 10.43 -22.88 -17.76
CA ARG A 251 9.59 -22.22 -16.75
C ARG A 251 9.75 -22.77 -15.33
N LEU A 252 10.46 -23.88 -15.13
CA LEU A 252 10.70 -24.47 -13.80
C LEU A 252 11.51 -23.56 -12.86
N ALA A 253 12.26 -22.58 -13.38
CA ALA A 253 12.97 -21.58 -12.57
C ALA A 253 12.06 -20.44 -12.05
N THR A 254 10.88 -20.23 -12.66
CA THR A 254 9.92 -19.18 -12.28
C THR A 254 8.60 -19.83 -11.88
N ARG A 255 8.36 -19.92 -10.57
CA ARG A 255 7.14 -20.52 -10.02
C ARG A 255 6.04 -19.47 -10.01
N MET A 256 5.17 -19.50 -11.02
CA MET A 256 3.93 -18.73 -11.00
C MET A 256 2.83 -19.54 -10.30
N LYS A 257 2.13 -18.92 -9.34
CA LYS A 257 0.99 -19.51 -8.65
C LYS A 257 -0.18 -18.55 -8.67
N LEU A 258 -1.36 -19.06 -9.04
CA LEU A 258 -2.62 -18.37 -8.85
C LEU A 258 -3.16 -18.73 -7.46
N ILE A 259 -3.55 -17.71 -6.69
CA ILE A 259 -4.27 -17.86 -5.43
C ILE A 259 -5.64 -17.24 -5.68
N ASP A 260 -6.64 -18.10 -5.85
CA ASP A 260 -8.03 -17.70 -6.09
C ASP A 260 -8.78 -17.36 -4.78
N SER A 261 -10.09 -17.17 -4.92
CA SER A 261 -11.00 -16.93 -3.79
C SER A 261 -11.22 -18.18 -2.92
N ASP A 262 -10.99 -19.38 -3.45
CA ASP A 262 -11.26 -20.64 -2.76
C ASP A 262 -10.11 -21.04 -1.83
N ASN A 263 -8.97 -20.36 -1.97
CA ASN A 263 -7.81 -20.40 -1.09
C ASN A 263 -7.79 -19.17 -0.17
N PRO A 264 -8.56 -19.13 0.93
CA PRO A 264 -8.62 -17.97 1.82
C PRO A 264 -7.33 -17.79 2.63
N SER A 265 -7.05 -16.54 2.99
CA SER A 265 -6.18 -16.21 4.11
C SER A 265 -7.02 -16.20 5.38
N ILE A 266 -6.58 -16.93 6.40
CA ILE A 266 -7.24 -16.99 7.71
C ILE A 266 -6.37 -16.21 8.68
N VAL A 267 -6.96 -15.24 9.39
CA VAL A 267 -6.25 -14.42 10.37
C VAL A 267 -6.96 -14.50 11.72
N ASP A 268 -6.17 -14.75 12.76
CA ASP A 268 -6.59 -15.13 14.11
C ASP A 268 -6.16 -14.09 15.18
N ILE A 269 -5.88 -12.85 14.77
CA ILE A 269 -5.54 -11.74 15.69
C ILE A 269 -6.76 -10.97 16.20
N PHE A 270 -7.96 -11.36 15.76
CA PHE A 270 -9.23 -10.73 16.04
C PHE A 270 -10.08 -11.61 16.96
N LYS A 271 -11.01 -11.03 17.72
CA LYS A 271 -11.93 -11.78 18.59
C LYS A 271 -12.73 -12.84 17.83
N ARG A 272 -13.02 -12.56 16.56
CA ARG A 272 -13.53 -13.53 15.59
C ARG A 272 -12.47 -13.78 14.53
N GLN A 273 -12.29 -15.03 14.14
CA GLN A 273 -11.43 -15.36 13.01
C GLN A 273 -11.94 -14.65 11.75
N ILE A 274 -11.03 -14.01 11.02
CA ILE A 274 -11.37 -13.32 9.76
C ILE A 274 -10.90 -14.14 8.56
N VAL A 275 -11.75 -14.16 7.55
CA VAL A 275 -11.50 -14.81 6.26
C VAL A 275 -11.30 -13.72 5.21
N SER A 276 -10.34 -13.94 4.32
CA SER A 276 -9.94 -12.96 3.31
C SER A 276 -9.61 -13.67 2.00
N ARG A 277 -10.26 -13.25 0.90
CA ARG A 277 -10.36 -14.02 -0.36
C ARG A 277 -10.05 -13.23 -1.62
N LEU A 278 -9.48 -12.02 -1.54
CA LEU A 278 -9.11 -11.26 -2.74
C LEU A 278 -8.07 -12.04 -3.58
N PRO A 279 -8.39 -12.45 -4.82
CA PRO A 279 -7.48 -13.26 -5.63
C PRO A 279 -6.23 -12.50 -6.07
N TYR A 280 -5.12 -13.22 -6.26
CA TYR A 280 -3.87 -12.69 -6.79
C TYR A 280 -3.03 -13.77 -7.47
N THR A 281 -2.10 -13.35 -8.31
CA THR A 281 -1.02 -14.22 -8.80
C THR A 281 0.27 -13.83 -8.12
N VAL A 282 1.10 -14.81 -7.78
CA VAL A 282 2.47 -14.60 -7.34
C VAL A 282 3.43 -15.25 -8.33
N VAL A 283 4.47 -14.50 -8.71
CA VAL A 283 5.57 -15.00 -9.54
C VAL A 283 6.82 -15.00 -8.67
N THR A 284 7.34 -16.19 -8.38
CA THR A 284 8.53 -16.37 -7.54
C THR A 284 9.72 -16.80 -8.39
N LYS A 285 10.84 -16.10 -8.23
CA LYS A 285 12.09 -16.37 -8.93
C LYS A 285 13.27 -16.41 -7.93
N GLY A 286 14.14 -17.41 -8.08
CA GLY A 286 15.42 -17.43 -7.37
C GLY A 286 16.32 -16.30 -7.87
N TRP A 287 17.06 -15.67 -6.97
CA TRP A 287 17.70 -14.39 -7.22
C TRP A 287 19.10 -14.32 -6.62
N ASP A 288 20.11 -14.32 -7.50
CA ASP A 288 21.53 -14.38 -7.12
C ASP A 288 22.25 -13.02 -7.24
N THR A 289 21.55 -11.93 -7.55
CA THR A 289 22.18 -10.63 -7.84
C THR A 289 22.61 -9.89 -6.56
N PRO A 290 23.57 -8.94 -6.66
CA PRO A 290 24.01 -8.12 -5.55
C PRO A 290 22.88 -7.31 -4.88
N PHE A 291 23.17 -6.89 -3.65
CA PHE A 291 22.29 -6.13 -2.78
C PHE A 291 21.85 -4.81 -3.46
N CYS A 292 20.58 -4.73 -3.87
CA CYS A 292 19.96 -3.45 -4.21
C CYS A 292 19.31 -2.84 -2.96
N SER A 293 19.44 -1.53 -2.78
CA SER A 293 18.86 -0.76 -1.66
C SER A 293 17.39 -0.46 -1.87
N SER A 294 16.93 -0.44 -3.13
CA SER A 294 15.52 -0.26 -3.47
C SER A 294 15.18 -0.99 -4.75
N TRP A 295 13.88 -1.26 -4.92
CA TRP A 295 13.36 -1.95 -6.09
C TRP A 295 12.09 -1.26 -6.58
N VAL A 296 11.89 -1.27 -7.89
CA VAL A 296 10.67 -0.78 -8.54
C VAL A 296 10.25 -1.81 -9.57
N ALA A 297 8.97 -2.15 -9.64
CA ALA A 297 8.42 -2.95 -10.72
C ALA A 297 7.64 -2.02 -11.65
N ASP A 298 7.95 -2.06 -12.94
CA ASP A 298 7.23 -1.35 -13.99
C ASP A 298 7.04 -2.26 -15.20
N GLY A 299 5.78 -2.51 -15.58
CA GLY A 299 5.48 -3.41 -16.69
C GLY A 299 6.11 -4.80 -16.52
N GLU A 300 6.84 -5.30 -17.51
CA GLU A 300 7.51 -6.61 -17.39
C GLU A 300 8.89 -6.51 -16.72
N TYR A 301 9.24 -5.34 -16.18
CA TYR A 301 10.57 -5.05 -15.68
C TYR A 301 10.56 -4.85 -14.17
N ILE A 302 11.66 -5.26 -13.56
CA ILE A 302 12.04 -4.97 -12.20
C ILE A 302 13.35 -4.19 -12.27
N VAL A 303 13.37 -3.03 -11.65
CA VAL A 303 14.51 -2.13 -11.59
C VAL A 303 15.02 -2.15 -10.15
N GLY A 304 16.23 -2.63 -9.95
CA GLY A 304 16.96 -2.53 -8.68
C GLY A 304 17.88 -1.32 -8.72
N VAL A 305 17.90 -0.53 -7.65
CA VAL A 305 18.88 0.55 -7.47
C VAL A 305 19.89 0.09 -6.42
N GLU A 306 21.16 0.05 -6.80
CA GLU A 306 22.26 -0.35 -5.93
C GLU A 306 22.80 0.83 -5.12
N PRO A 307 23.38 0.59 -3.93
CA PRO A 307 23.95 1.66 -3.09
C PRO A 307 25.01 2.53 -3.77
N ARG A 308 25.67 2.02 -4.82
CA ARG A 308 26.67 2.75 -5.63
C ARG A 308 26.09 3.40 -6.88
N LEU A 309 24.78 3.67 -6.91
CA LEU A 309 24.04 4.31 -8.00
C LEU A 309 23.99 3.52 -9.31
N TYR A 310 24.28 2.22 -9.29
CA TYR A 310 23.98 1.36 -10.44
C TYR A 310 22.50 1.06 -10.49
N ILE A 311 21.92 1.16 -11.68
CA ILE A 311 20.54 0.77 -11.96
C ILE A 311 20.59 -0.54 -12.72
N SER A 312 20.04 -1.58 -12.12
CA SER A 312 19.97 -2.91 -12.70
C SER A 312 18.54 -3.17 -13.15
N VAL A 313 18.33 -3.36 -14.45
CA VAL A 313 17.00 -3.60 -15.05
C VAL A 313 16.87 -5.06 -15.42
N TYR A 314 15.78 -5.69 -14.97
CA TYR A 314 15.55 -7.11 -15.13
C TYR A 314 14.18 -7.35 -15.73
N LYS A 315 14.11 -8.15 -16.80
CA LYS A 315 12.82 -8.59 -17.34
C LYS A 315 12.33 -9.83 -16.58
N LEU A 316 11.10 -9.78 -16.09
CA LEU A 316 10.44 -10.88 -15.38
C LEU A 316 10.27 -12.14 -16.22
N HIS A 317 10.18 -11.98 -17.55
CA HIS A 317 9.89 -13.06 -18.50
C HIS A 317 10.99 -13.18 -19.56
N ASN A 318 12.26 -13.02 -19.19
CA ASN A 318 13.31 -13.28 -20.17
C ASN A 318 13.37 -14.77 -20.49
N GLN A 319 13.18 -15.03 -21.79
CA GLN A 319 13.61 -16.20 -22.55
C GLN A 319 15.05 -16.56 -22.16
N ALA A 320 15.41 -17.82 -22.38
CA ALA A 320 16.69 -18.44 -22.03
C ALA A 320 17.93 -17.85 -22.72
N ASP A 321 17.93 -16.56 -23.04
CA ASP A 321 19.10 -15.86 -23.58
C ASP A 321 19.96 -15.39 -22.42
N ALA A 322 21.13 -15.99 -22.35
CA ALA A 322 22.14 -15.78 -21.33
C ALA A 322 22.49 -14.30 -21.14
N ASN A 323 22.52 -13.87 -19.87
CA ASN A 323 23.29 -12.76 -19.31
C ASN A 323 23.89 -11.74 -20.31
N VAL A 324 23.09 -10.78 -20.77
CA VAL A 324 23.62 -9.50 -21.26
C VAL A 324 23.28 -8.45 -20.22
N SER A 325 24.16 -8.28 -19.24
CA SER A 325 24.14 -7.12 -18.35
C SER A 325 24.68 -5.92 -19.12
N HIS A 326 23.79 -5.09 -19.68
CA HIS A 326 24.20 -3.77 -20.17
C HIS A 326 24.42 -2.86 -18.96
N GLY A 327 25.64 -2.87 -18.43
CA GLY A 327 26.08 -1.87 -17.46
C GLY A 327 26.17 -0.52 -18.15
N VAL A 328 25.13 0.30 -18.02
CA VAL A 328 25.18 1.71 -18.41
C VAL A 328 25.85 2.46 -17.26
N SER A 329 27.16 2.63 -17.33
CA SER A 329 27.88 3.53 -16.44
C SER A 329 27.58 4.97 -16.84
N ILE A 330 26.78 5.67 -16.02
CA ILE A 330 26.62 7.13 -16.14
C ILE A 330 27.94 7.75 -15.68
N PRO A 331 28.64 8.53 -16.53
CA PRO A 331 29.87 9.18 -16.12
C PRO A 331 29.56 10.15 -14.98
N SER A 332 30.23 9.97 -13.85
CA SER A 332 30.26 10.95 -12.78
C SER A 332 30.95 12.21 -13.33
N GLY A 333 30.17 13.23 -13.68
CA GLY A 333 30.70 14.56 -13.90
C GLY A 333 31.35 15.03 -12.61
N SER A 334 32.66 15.21 -12.66
CA SER A 334 33.41 15.93 -11.63
C SER A 334 33.23 17.42 -11.87
N ASP A 335 32.45 18.07 -11.01
CA ASP A 335 32.53 19.52 -10.78
C ASP A 335 33.52 19.79 -9.62
#